data_AF-A0A4Q2JWZ1-F1
#
_entry.id   AF-A0A4Q2JWZ1-F1
#
_cell.length_a   1.000
_cell.length_b   1.000
_cell.length_c   1.000
_cell.angle_alpha   90.00
_cell.angle_beta   90.00
_cell.angle_gamma   90.00
#
_symmetry.space_group_name_H-M   'P 1'
#
loop_
_entity.id
_entity.type
_entity.pdbx_description
1 polymer ?
#
loop_
_entity_poly.entity_id
_entity_poly.type
_entity_poly.pdbx_seq_one_letter_code
_entity_poly.pdbx_strand_id
1 'polypeptide(L)'
;MIVVDGRTDREKLFELLKSGGECSELDFKETLDFSKKIDELDFVKDAVSMCNRYPGGYIVIGVDDDGNPSARAEDTNWTQFDGAVLTDKIRKYVQAPLTAISQLHEVDRHTYCLVCLLSLEDGLLVPFSKLGQTVDGKGRQIVVFREGEIVRRDGAQNRPIEYTQWAEILKQHDACVRKDESKRMDILVDNIIAVLGEKGKTPPLVYGMDEEALVHSLEACFEQKENEKLSRFIFQVAAEFHDDADAINGLAGIGAYALSYCNDAIFEKAADALYDCYAAIDDSKADSASKKPSCGGCLLRIGRTAGSHEKMGPNCPLRQPSISISFALHICILDTRLPG
;
A
#
# COMPACT_ATOMS: atom_id res chain seq x y z
N MET A 1 -6.02 -8.91 12.82
CA MET A 1 -5.27 -8.86 11.55
C MET A 1 -3.88 -8.41 11.90
N ILE A 2 -2.87 -9.21 11.59
CA ILE A 2 -1.47 -8.88 11.88
C ILE A 2 -0.99 -7.94 10.78
N VAL A 3 -0.43 -6.80 11.18
CA VAL A 3 0.20 -5.86 10.24
C VAL A 3 1.69 -6.18 10.17
N VAL A 4 2.24 -6.45 8.99
CA VAL A 4 3.68 -6.67 8.83
C VAL A 4 4.33 -5.33 8.50
N ASP A 5 4.89 -4.69 9.52
CA ASP A 5 5.41 -3.32 9.49
C ASP A 5 6.93 -3.25 9.68
N GLY A 6 7.61 -4.40 9.78
CA GLY A 6 9.05 -4.47 10.01
C GLY A 6 9.49 -4.23 11.45
N ARG A 7 8.57 -3.87 12.37
CA ARG A 7 8.90 -3.62 13.77
C ARG A 7 9.21 -4.93 14.49
N THR A 8 10.21 -4.89 15.35
CA THR A 8 10.57 -6.02 16.22
C THR A 8 10.59 -5.61 17.70
N ASP A 9 9.93 -4.51 18.05
CA ASP A 9 9.86 -4.01 19.41
C ASP A 9 8.91 -4.82 20.31
N ARG A 10 8.91 -4.48 21.60
CA ARG A 10 8.13 -5.18 22.63
C ARG A 10 6.62 -5.07 22.42
N GLU A 11 6.13 -3.95 21.89
CA GLU A 11 4.70 -3.79 21.60
C GLU A 11 4.28 -4.74 20.51
N LYS A 12 5.12 -4.87 19.47
CA LYS A 12 4.88 -5.80 18.38
C LYS A 12 4.85 -7.23 18.87
N LEU A 13 5.77 -7.63 19.74
CA LEU A 13 5.74 -8.94 20.38
C LEU A 13 4.37 -9.19 21.06
N PHE A 14 3.88 -8.28 21.89
CA PHE A 14 2.60 -8.45 22.57
C PHE A 14 1.40 -8.49 21.62
N GLU A 15 1.43 -7.74 20.51
CA GLU A 15 0.42 -7.83 19.45
C GLU A 15 0.36 -9.26 18.89
N LEU A 16 1.53 -9.83 18.56
CA LEU A 16 1.64 -11.16 17.97
C LEU A 16 1.21 -12.25 18.95
N LEU A 17 1.63 -12.19 20.23
CA LEU A 17 1.22 -13.16 21.25
C LEU A 17 -0.30 -13.15 21.48
N LYS A 18 -0.95 -11.97 21.38
CA LYS A 18 -2.41 -11.84 21.52
C LYS A 18 -3.21 -12.41 20.36
N SER A 19 -2.56 -12.76 19.24
CA SER A 19 -3.24 -13.42 18.12
C SER A 19 -3.85 -14.77 18.54
N GLY A 20 -3.26 -15.44 19.53
CA GLY A 20 -3.73 -16.70 20.10
C GLY A 20 -3.54 -17.91 19.19
N GLY A 21 -2.78 -17.76 18.09
CA GLY A 21 -2.47 -18.87 17.19
C GLY A 21 -1.78 -18.44 15.91
N GLU A 22 -1.21 -19.42 15.22
CA GLU A 22 -0.48 -19.21 13.97
C GLU A 22 -1.38 -18.83 12.78
N CYS A 23 -0.83 -18.06 11.86
CA CYS A 23 -1.47 -17.71 10.60
C CYS A 23 -0.43 -17.53 9.48
N SER A 24 -0.88 -17.05 8.32
CA SER A 24 0.00 -16.89 7.14
C SER A 24 1.15 -15.89 7.39
N GLU A 25 0.95 -14.94 8.30
CA GLU A 25 1.89 -13.88 8.65
C GLU A 25 2.64 -14.14 9.97
N LEU A 26 2.33 -15.25 10.66
CA LEU A 26 2.88 -15.56 11.99
C LEU A 26 3.15 -17.05 12.20
N ASP A 27 4.37 -17.35 12.61
CA ASP A 27 4.83 -18.68 13.02
C ASP A 27 5.31 -18.65 14.47
N PHE A 28 4.90 -19.64 15.24
CA PHE A 28 5.30 -19.85 16.61
C PHE A 28 6.24 -21.03 16.70
N LYS A 29 7.32 -20.86 17.45
CA LYS A 29 8.28 -21.91 17.72
C LYS A 29 8.58 -21.99 19.19
N GLU A 30 8.40 -23.16 19.78
CA GLU A 30 8.76 -23.40 21.17
C GLU A 30 10.27 -23.23 21.40
N THR A 31 11.06 -23.81 20.50
CA THR A 31 12.52 -23.84 20.57
C THR A 31 13.13 -23.87 19.18
N LEU A 32 14.36 -23.38 19.05
CA LEU A 32 15.14 -23.52 17.82
C LEU A 32 16.63 -23.73 18.16
N ASP A 33 17.22 -24.83 17.68
CA ASP A 33 18.60 -25.20 17.99
C ASP A 33 19.43 -25.41 16.71
N PHE A 34 20.21 -24.42 16.32
CA PHE A 34 21.02 -24.49 15.09
C PHE A 34 22.21 -25.45 15.18
N SER A 35 22.45 -26.10 16.32
CA SER A 35 23.36 -27.25 16.37
C SER A 35 22.76 -28.48 15.68
N LYS A 36 21.43 -28.55 15.59
CA LYS A 36 20.69 -29.58 14.87
C LYS A 36 20.44 -29.13 13.45
N LYS A 37 20.87 -29.96 12.49
CA LYS A 37 20.74 -29.61 11.07
C LYS A 37 19.27 -29.52 10.62
N ILE A 38 18.40 -30.35 11.20
CA ILE A 38 16.97 -30.33 10.90
C ILE A 38 16.33 -28.99 11.26
N ASP A 39 16.55 -28.51 12.49
CA ASP A 39 16.10 -27.20 12.97
C ASP A 39 16.58 -26.05 12.09
N GLU A 40 17.85 -26.07 11.64
CA GLU A 40 18.37 -25.07 10.69
C GLU A 40 17.61 -25.10 9.36
N LEU A 41 17.35 -26.29 8.80
CA LEU A 41 16.66 -26.44 7.53
C LEU A 41 15.18 -26.03 7.64
N ASP A 42 14.51 -26.40 8.73
CA ASP A 42 13.12 -26.02 8.97
C ASP A 42 13.00 -24.50 9.10
N PHE A 43 13.87 -23.86 9.90
CA PHE A 43 13.92 -22.40 9.98
C PHE A 43 14.14 -21.73 8.63
N VAL A 44 15.08 -22.24 7.81
CA VAL A 44 15.31 -21.69 6.47
C VAL A 44 14.06 -21.83 5.60
N LYS A 45 13.34 -22.96 5.70
CA LYS A 45 12.10 -23.19 4.95
C LYS A 45 10.99 -22.23 5.39
N ASP A 46 10.79 -22.07 6.70
CA ASP A 46 9.84 -21.11 7.27
C ASP A 46 10.18 -19.70 6.80
N ALA A 47 11.46 -19.33 6.87
CA ALA A 47 11.89 -17.99 6.56
C ALA A 47 11.67 -17.62 5.09
N VAL A 48 12.03 -18.52 4.18
CA VAL A 48 11.79 -18.33 2.75
C VAL A 48 10.30 -18.34 2.43
N SER A 49 9.51 -19.19 3.10
CA SER A 49 8.06 -19.25 2.93
C SER A 49 7.37 -17.95 3.35
N MET A 50 7.84 -17.33 4.44
CA MET A 50 7.40 -16.01 4.90
C MET A 50 7.76 -14.92 3.89
N CYS A 51 9.01 -14.86 3.43
CA CYS A 51 9.42 -13.87 2.43
C CYS A 51 8.64 -13.99 1.11
N ASN A 52 8.29 -15.21 0.69
CA ASN A 52 7.51 -15.45 -0.52
C ASN A 52 6.01 -15.13 -0.36
N ARG A 53 5.54 -14.83 0.85
CA ARG A 53 4.19 -14.36 1.13
C ARG A 53 4.21 -12.84 1.29
N TYR A 54 3.67 -12.08 0.36
CA TYR A 54 3.52 -10.63 0.56
C TYR A 54 2.56 -10.33 1.72
N PRO A 55 2.89 -9.37 2.62
CA PRO A 55 4.09 -8.51 2.67
C PRO A 55 5.32 -9.11 3.41
N GLY A 56 5.19 -10.31 3.96
CA GLY A 56 6.19 -11.02 4.75
C GLY A 56 5.52 -11.70 5.92
N GLY A 57 6.25 -11.86 7.02
CA GLY A 57 5.70 -12.30 8.28
C GLY A 57 6.69 -12.29 9.43
N TYR A 58 6.24 -12.82 10.56
CA TYR A 58 6.98 -12.91 11.80
C TYR A 58 7.13 -14.36 12.24
N ILE A 59 8.29 -14.66 12.84
CA ILE A 59 8.52 -15.89 13.59
C ILE A 59 8.79 -15.49 15.03
N VAL A 60 8.02 -16.03 15.98
CA VAL A 60 8.25 -15.83 17.42
C VAL A 60 8.79 -17.13 18.00
N ILE A 61 9.98 -17.06 18.59
CA ILE A 61 10.64 -18.19 19.23
C ILE A 61 10.52 -18.03 20.75
N GLY A 62 10.25 -19.14 21.45
CA GLY A 62 10.01 -19.19 22.89
C GLY A 62 8.53 -19.34 23.27
N VAL A 63 7.68 -19.69 22.31
CA VAL A 63 6.22 -19.77 22.48
C VAL A 63 5.65 -21.10 22.00
N ASP A 64 4.58 -21.56 22.62
CA ASP A 64 3.78 -22.68 22.10
C ASP A 64 2.86 -22.23 20.96
N ASP A 65 2.13 -23.18 20.38
CA ASP A 65 1.23 -22.97 19.22
C ASP A 65 0.07 -22.01 19.55
N ASP A 66 -0.21 -21.74 20.82
CA ASP A 66 -1.26 -20.84 21.31
C ASP A 66 -0.70 -19.44 21.71
N GLY A 67 0.61 -19.23 21.58
CA GLY A 67 1.29 -17.98 21.93
C GLY A 67 1.61 -17.82 23.42
N ASN A 68 1.53 -18.89 24.20
CA ASN A 68 1.96 -18.89 25.59
C ASN A 68 3.48 -19.15 25.71
N PRO A 69 4.14 -18.72 26.81
CA PRO A 69 5.55 -19.00 27.02
C PRO A 69 5.83 -20.51 27.03
N SER A 70 6.79 -20.96 26.22
CA SER A 70 7.17 -22.37 26.18
C SER A 70 8.14 -22.73 27.31
N ALA A 71 7.82 -23.78 28.07
CA ALA A 71 8.73 -24.32 29.09
C ALA A 71 10.05 -24.87 28.49
N ARG A 72 10.05 -25.23 27.20
CA ARG A 72 11.24 -25.77 26.51
C ARG A 72 12.24 -24.68 26.11
N ALA A 73 11.82 -23.42 26.17
CA ALA A 73 12.64 -22.27 25.80
C ALA A 73 13.79 -21.98 26.79
N GLU A 74 13.73 -22.53 28.02
CA GLU A 74 14.75 -22.32 29.06
C GLU A 74 16.15 -22.83 28.64
N ASP A 75 16.20 -23.93 27.87
CA ASP A 75 17.45 -24.53 27.38
C ASP A 75 17.96 -23.89 26.07
N THR A 76 17.25 -22.89 25.55
CA THR A 76 17.55 -22.29 24.25
C THR A 76 18.76 -21.36 24.34
N ASN A 77 19.75 -21.56 23.46
CA ASN A 77 20.88 -20.64 23.35
C ASN A 77 20.48 -19.36 22.59
N TRP A 78 20.05 -18.33 23.31
CA TRP A 78 19.56 -17.09 22.72
C TRP A 78 20.60 -16.28 21.92
N THR A 79 21.89 -16.50 22.16
CA THR A 79 22.97 -15.79 21.45
C THR A 79 23.03 -16.09 19.96
N GLN A 80 22.38 -17.17 19.51
CA GLN A 80 22.35 -17.58 18.11
C GLN A 80 21.31 -16.81 17.26
N PHE A 81 20.42 -16.03 17.86
CA PHE A 81 19.32 -15.35 17.15
C PHE A 81 19.59 -13.88 16.85
N ASP A 82 20.83 -13.57 16.48
CA ASP A 82 21.16 -12.29 15.89
C ASP A 82 20.76 -12.25 14.40
N GLY A 83 20.30 -11.10 13.93
CA GLY A 83 19.75 -10.94 12.58
C GLY A 83 20.76 -11.29 11.49
N ALA A 84 22.06 -11.01 11.70
CA ALA A 84 23.11 -11.37 10.75
C ALA A 84 23.32 -12.89 10.70
N VAL A 85 23.32 -13.57 11.86
CA VAL A 85 23.45 -15.03 11.93
C VAL A 85 22.28 -15.70 11.22
N LEU A 86 21.05 -15.26 11.48
CA LEU A 86 19.85 -15.79 10.83
C LEU A 86 19.89 -15.57 9.31
N THR A 87 20.26 -14.36 8.90
CA THR A 87 20.43 -14.00 7.47
C THR A 87 21.48 -14.88 6.79
N ASP A 88 22.62 -15.13 7.45
CA ASP A 88 23.68 -15.98 6.92
C ASP A 88 23.26 -17.46 6.79
N LYS A 89 22.35 -17.94 7.65
CA LYS A 89 21.75 -19.27 7.48
C LYS A 89 20.88 -19.32 6.22
N ILE A 90 20.01 -18.33 6.03
CA ILE A 90 19.10 -18.23 4.87
C ILE A 90 19.91 -18.17 3.56
N ARG A 91 20.90 -17.27 3.48
CA ARG A 91 21.73 -17.02 2.29
C ARG A 91 22.52 -18.25 1.80
N LYS A 92 22.71 -19.27 2.63
CA LYS A 92 23.35 -20.52 2.18
C LYS A 92 22.48 -21.29 1.18
N TYR A 93 21.17 -21.08 1.24
CA TYR A 93 20.16 -21.87 0.52
C TYR A 93 19.39 -21.06 -0.52
N VAL A 94 19.56 -19.74 -0.61
CA VAL A 94 18.88 -18.90 -1.60
C VAL A 94 19.86 -17.93 -2.27
N GLN A 95 19.55 -17.51 -3.50
CA GLN A 95 20.31 -16.50 -4.24
C GLN A 95 19.53 -15.18 -4.32
N ALA A 96 19.07 -14.71 -3.16
CA ALA A 96 18.27 -13.50 -3.05
C ALA A 96 18.71 -12.68 -1.82
N PRO A 97 18.55 -11.34 -1.83
CA PRO A 97 18.98 -10.46 -0.75
C PRO A 97 18.02 -10.48 0.47
N LEU A 98 17.51 -11.65 0.84
CA LEU A 98 16.67 -11.82 2.03
C LEU A 98 17.48 -11.44 3.28
N THR A 99 16.81 -10.71 4.19
CA THR A 99 17.39 -10.24 5.44
C THR A 99 16.42 -10.50 6.58
N ALA A 100 16.91 -11.11 7.65
CA ALA A 100 16.17 -11.30 8.88
C ALA A 100 16.45 -10.12 9.83
N ILE A 101 15.39 -9.50 10.34
CA ILE A 101 15.47 -8.52 11.41
C ILE A 101 15.07 -9.24 12.68
N SER A 102 15.92 -9.30 13.70
CA SER A 102 15.59 -9.99 14.95
C SER A 102 15.85 -9.13 16.18
N GLN A 103 15.06 -9.37 17.22
CA GLN A 103 15.24 -8.76 18.52
C GLN A 103 14.87 -9.74 19.64
N LEU A 104 15.69 -9.77 20.68
CA LEU A 104 15.41 -10.52 21.91
C LEU A 104 14.59 -9.66 22.89
N HIS A 105 13.63 -10.29 23.56
CA HIS A 105 12.78 -9.66 24.57
C HIS A 105 12.72 -10.52 25.81
N GLU A 106 12.83 -9.89 26.98
CA GLU A 106 12.59 -10.54 28.27
C GLU A 106 11.26 -10.00 28.85
N VAL A 107 10.29 -10.89 29.04
CA VAL A 107 8.96 -10.56 29.56
C VAL A 107 8.57 -11.61 30.59
N ASP A 108 8.23 -11.18 31.81
CA ASP A 108 7.78 -12.06 32.89
C ASP A 108 8.72 -13.25 33.16
N ARG A 109 10.05 -13.02 33.05
CA ARG A 109 11.13 -14.02 33.19
C ARG A 109 11.20 -15.06 32.08
N HIS A 110 10.45 -14.87 31.00
CA HIS A 110 10.57 -15.64 29.77
C HIS A 110 11.30 -14.81 28.71
N THR A 111 12.18 -15.47 27.96
CA THR A 111 12.89 -14.86 26.84
C THR A 111 12.21 -15.27 25.54
N TYR A 112 12.06 -14.30 24.65
CA TYR A 112 11.49 -14.46 23.32
C TYR A 112 12.47 -13.92 22.29
N CYS A 113 12.50 -14.54 21.12
CA CYS A 113 13.09 -13.92 19.94
C CYS A 113 12.00 -13.62 18.93
N LEU A 114 11.85 -12.35 18.58
CA LEU A 114 11.00 -11.91 17.50
C LEU A 114 11.85 -11.74 16.24
N VAL A 115 11.51 -12.48 15.19
CA VAL A 115 12.16 -12.40 13.87
C VAL A 115 11.14 -11.88 12.87
N CYS A 116 11.48 -10.81 12.16
CA CYS A 116 10.71 -10.26 11.05
C CYS A 116 11.40 -10.58 9.72
N LEU A 117 10.59 -11.03 8.76
CA LEU A 117 11.00 -11.41 7.42
C LEU A 117 10.08 -10.73 6.42
N LEU A 118 10.61 -9.76 5.68
CA LEU A 118 9.84 -9.02 4.69
C LEU A 118 9.96 -9.68 3.32
N SER A 119 8.91 -9.55 2.52
CA SER A 119 8.98 -9.85 1.10
C SER A 119 9.94 -8.92 0.38
N LEU A 120 10.50 -9.40 -0.73
CA LEU A 120 11.32 -8.57 -1.61
C LEU A 120 10.45 -7.50 -2.28
N GLU A 121 11.04 -6.32 -2.45
CA GLU A 121 10.37 -5.17 -3.06
C GLU A 121 10.08 -5.36 -4.55
N ASP A 122 10.80 -6.26 -5.23
CA ASP A 122 10.58 -6.59 -6.64
C ASP A 122 9.35 -7.49 -6.88
N GLY A 123 8.73 -8.01 -5.81
CA GLY A 123 7.57 -8.90 -5.88
C GLY A 123 7.89 -10.28 -6.45
N LEU A 124 9.17 -10.61 -6.68
CA LEU A 124 9.58 -11.91 -7.21
C LEU A 124 9.67 -12.95 -6.09
N LEU A 125 9.30 -14.18 -6.43
CA LEU A 125 9.44 -15.31 -5.52
C LEU A 125 10.86 -15.85 -5.52
N VAL A 126 11.31 -16.30 -4.36
CA VAL A 126 12.65 -16.83 -4.13
C VAL A 126 12.60 -18.36 -4.12
N PRO A 127 13.19 -19.04 -5.12
CA PRO A 127 13.42 -20.48 -5.07
C PRO A 127 14.61 -20.84 -4.18
N PHE A 128 14.63 -22.06 -3.66
CA PHE A 128 15.85 -22.61 -3.06
C PHE A 128 16.90 -22.88 -4.15
N SER A 129 18.13 -22.48 -3.88
CA SER A 129 19.30 -22.71 -4.74
C SER A 129 20.08 -23.98 -4.42
N LYS A 130 19.72 -24.69 -3.35
CA LYS A 130 20.37 -25.94 -2.93
C LYS A 130 19.39 -26.91 -2.28
N LEU A 131 19.70 -28.20 -2.37
CA LEU A 131 18.99 -29.26 -1.66
C LEU A 131 19.16 -29.13 -0.13
N GLY A 132 18.06 -29.03 0.59
CA GLY A 132 18.01 -29.10 2.05
C GLY A 132 17.68 -30.52 2.51
N GLN A 133 18.70 -31.29 2.89
CA GLN A 133 18.52 -32.65 3.41
C GLN A 133 19.38 -32.91 4.65
N THR A 134 18.92 -33.81 5.50
CA THR A 134 19.60 -34.29 6.70
C THR A 134 19.34 -35.78 6.90
N VAL A 135 20.02 -36.40 7.86
CA VAL A 135 19.72 -37.77 8.30
C VAL A 135 18.93 -37.75 9.59
N ASP A 136 17.96 -38.65 9.72
CA ASP A 136 17.25 -38.90 10.98
C ASP A 136 18.13 -39.67 11.97
N GLY A 137 17.67 -39.79 13.23
CA GLY A 137 18.37 -40.58 14.26
C GLY A 137 18.50 -42.08 13.96
N LYS A 138 17.91 -42.56 12.85
CA LYS A 138 17.97 -43.95 12.35
C LYS A 138 18.76 -44.05 11.03
N GLY A 139 19.43 -42.99 10.60
CA GLY A 139 20.25 -42.93 9.37
C GLY A 139 19.46 -42.80 8.06
N ARG A 140 18.15 -42.57 8.10
CA ARG A 140 17.33 -42.33 6.91
C ARG A 140 17.49 -40.89 6.44
N GLN A 141 17.59 -40.70 5.12
CA GLN A 141 17.64 -39.37 4.52
C GLN A 141 16.25 -38.71 4.61
N ILE A 142 16.21 -37.52 5.19
CA ILE A 142 15.05 -36.62 5.23
C ILE A 142 15.36 -35.44 4.31
N VAL A 143 14.49 -35.21 3.33
CA VAL A 143 14.53 -34.04 2.46
C VAL A 143 13.50 -33.03 2.96
N VAL A 144 13.96 -31.84 3.32
CA VAL A 144 13.12 -30.74 3.84
C VAL A 144 12.61 -29.86 2.70
N PHE A 145 13.49 -29.56 1.73
CA PHE A 145 13.18 -28.83 0.49
C PHE A 145 14.19 -29.17 -0.60
N ARG A 146 13.82 -28.96 -1.87
CA ARG A 146 14.62 -29.27 -3.05
C ARG A 146 15.13 -28.00 -3.73
N GLU A 147 16.23 -28.15 -4.48
CA GLU A 147 16.70 -27.09 -5.37
C GLU A 147 15.63 -26.76 -6.43
N GLY A 148 15.39 -25.48 -6.67
CA GLY A 148 14.36 -24.94 -7.54
C GLY A 148 12.95 -24.92 -6.93
N GLU A 149 12.74 -25.52 -5.76
CA GLU A 149 11.43 -25.51 -5.09
C GLU A 149 11.12 -24.09 -4.60
N ILE A 150 9.90 -23.63 -4.89
CA ILE A 150 9.34 -22.37 -4.39
C ILE A 150 8.24 -22.73 -3.41
N VAL A 151 8.45 -22.33 -2.17
CA VAL A 151 7.50 -22.53 -1.07
C VAL A 151 6.93 -21.20 -0.62
N ARG A 152 5.72 -21.23 -0.12
CA ARG A 152 5.01 -20.09 0.42
C ARG A 152 4.26 -20.53 1.68
N ARG A 153 4.08 -19.61 2.62
CA ARG A 153 3.25 -19.86 3.80
C ARG A 153 1.77 -19.64 3.47
N ASP A 154 0.97 -20.66 3.71
CA ASP A 154 -0.49 -20.66 3.54
C ASP A 154 -1.15 -21.15 4.84
N GLY A 155 -1.73 -20.22 5.59
CA GLY A 155 -2.13 -20.48 6.97
C GLY A 155 -0.90 -20.81 7.83
N ALA A 156 -0.98 -21.86 8.64
CA ALA A 156 0.13 -22.30 9.49
C ALA A 156 1.12 -23.25 8.79
N GLN A 157 1.04 -23.43 7.46
CA GLN A 157 1.85 -24.43 6.75
C GLN A 157 2.65 -23.84 5.60
N ASN A 158 3.87 -24.36 5.43
CA ASN A 158 4.69 -24.09 4.25
C ASN A 158 4.35 -25.08 3.15
N ARG A 159 3.85 -24.58 2.02
CA ARG A 159 3.44 -25.40 0.87
C ARG A 159 4.16 -24.96 -0.40
N PRO A 160 4.44 -25.89 -1.33
CA PRO A 160 4.84 -25.51 -2.68
C PRO A 160 3.76 -24.63 -3.30
N ILE A 161 4.18 -23.66 -4.12
CA ILE A 161 3.22 -22.80 -4.81
C ILE A 161 2.29 -23.61 -5.72
N GLU A 162 1.01 -23.26 -5.71
CA GLU A 162 -0.02 -23.84 -6.57
C GLU A 162 -0.41 -22.87 -7.69
N TYR A 163 -0.94 -23.41 -8.79
CA TYR A 163 -1.30 -22.60 -9.94
C TYR A 163 -2.34 -21.51 -9.62
N THR A 164 -3.23 -21.80 -8.68
CA THR A 164 -4.30 -20.89 -8.22
C THR A 164 -3.77 -19.61 -7.57
N GLN A 165 -2.53 -19.62 -7.10
CA GLN A 165 -1.92 -18.50 -6.38
C GLN A 165 -1.26 -17.48 -7.31
N TRP A 166 -1.03 -17.81 -8.58
CA TRP A 166 -0.31 -16.93 -9.51
C TRP A 166 -0.96 -15.56 -9.69
N ALA A 167 -2.29 -15.48 -9.70
CA ALA A 167 -2.98 -14.20 -9.84
C ALA A 167 -2.67 -13.24 -8.68
N GLU A 168 -2.60 -13.76 -7.45
CA GLU A 168 -2.23 -12.97 -6.28
C GLU A 168 -0.74 -12.56 -6.31
N ILE A 169 0.13 -13.49 -6.71
CA ILE A 169 1.58 -13.26 -6.80
C ILE A 169 1.87 -12.17 -7.84
N LEU A 170 1.32 -12.31 -9.05
CA LEU A 170 1.52 -11.36 -10.15
C LEU A 170 0.93 -9.99 -9.84
N LYS A 171 -0.19 -9.91 -9.10
CA LYS A 171 -0.76 -8.63 -8.69
C LYS A 171 0.25 -7.76 -7.92
N GLN A 172 1.10 -8.35 -7.09
CA GLN A 172 2.12 -7.61 -6.34
C GLN A 172 3.25 -7.14 -7.25
N HIS A 173 3.77 -8.03 -8.10
CA HIS A 173 4.78 -7.67 -9.10
C HIS A 173 4.27 -6.53 -10.02
N ASP A 174 3.04 -6.64 -10.53
CA ASP A 174 2.44 -5.64 -11.41
C ASP A 174 2.25 -4.30 -10.68
N ALA A 175 1.91 -4.32 -9.39
CA ALA A 175 1.85 -3.11 -8.58
C ALA A 175 3.23 -2.44 -8.44
N CYS A 176 4.30 -3.22 -8.25
CA CYS A 176 5.67 -2.70 -8.23
C CYS A 176 6.08 -2.08 -9.56
N VAL A 177 5.77 -2.74 -10.69
CA VAL A 177 6.03 -2.21 -12.04
C VAL A 177 5.32 -0.87 -12.25
N ARG A 178 4.03 -0.78 -11.92
CA ARG A 178 3.25 0.47 -12.04
C ARG A 178 3.82 1.60 -11.18
N LYS A 179 4.25 1.29 -9.95
CA LYS A 179 4.88 2.27 -9.07
C LYS A 179 6.19 2.80 -9.64
N ASP A 180 7.01 1.92 -10.22
CA ASP A 180 8.27 2.33 -10.86
C ASP A 180 8.05 3.12 -12.15
N GLU A 181 7.01 2.79 -12.92
CA GLU A 181 6.57 3.59 -14.07
C GLU A 181 6.13 5.00 -13.65
N SER A 182 5.36 5.11 -12.57
CA SER A 182 4.92 6.40 -12.01
C SER A 182 6.11 7.27 -11.62
N LYS A 183 7.09 6.72 -10.88
CA LYS A 183 8.34 7.45 -10.55
C LYS A 183 9.10 7.92 -11.79
N ARG A 184 9.16 7.09 -12.84
CA ARG A 184 9.83 7.47 -14.10
C ARG A 184 9.10 8.61 -14.80
N MET A 185 7.77 8.61 -14.76
CA MET A 185 6.95 9.72 -15.26
C MET A 185 7.19 10.99 -14.45
N ASP A 186 7.27 10.90 -13.12
CA ASP A 186 7.57 12.05 -12.26
C ASP A 186 8.93 12.66 -12.59
N ILE A 187 9.98 11.83 -12.74
CA ILE A 187 11.31 12.30 -13.15
C ILE A 187 11.25 12.98 -14.53
N LEU A 188 10.46 12.45 -15.47
CA LEU A 188 10.29 13.06 -16.78
C LEU A 188 9.54 14.39 -16.69
N VAL A 189 8.51 14.48 -15.85
CA VAL A 189 7.79 15.71 -15.53
C VAL A 189 8.73 16.74 -14.92
N ASP A 190 9.53 16.37 -13.92
CA ASP A 190 10.51 17.26 -13.28
C ASP A 190 11.55 17.77 -14.28
N ASN A 191 12.03 16.91 -15.17
CA ASN A 191 12.93 17.30 -16.25
C ASN A 191 12.24 18.25 -17.24
N ILE A 192 10.97 18.00 -17.59
CA ILE A 192 10.18 18.93 -18.41
C ILE A 192 9.99 20.25 -17.66
N ILE A 193 9.68 20.26 -16.36
CA ILE A 193 9.56 21.48 -15.55
C ILE A 193 10.89 22.22 -15.53
N ALA A 194 12.02 21.53 -15.37
CA ALA A 194 13.34 22.15 -15.38
C ALA A 194 13.67 22.78 -16.74
N VAL A 195 13.32 22.11 -17.85
CA VAL A 195 13.54 22.60 -19.22
C VAL A 195 12.54 23.71 -19.59
N LEU A 196 11.29 23.62 -19.15
CA LEU A 196 10.23 24.61 -19.41
C LEU A 196 10.26 25.80 -18.43
N GLY A 197 10.91 25.63 -17.29
CA GLY A 197 11.21 26.64 -16.28
C GLY A 197 12.22 27.69 -16.76
N GLU A 198 12.86 27.46 -17.92
CA GLU A 198 13.46 28.52 -18.72
C GLU A 198 12.35 29.41 -19.34
N LYS A 199 11.82 30.31 -18.50
CA LYS A 199 10.93 31.43 -18.83
C LYS A 199 9.69 31.09 -19.67
N GLY A 200 8.58 30.87 -18.96
CA GLY A 200 7.24 31.23 -19.45
C GLY A 200 6.29 30.08 -19.80
N LYS A 201 6.49 28.88 -19.27
CA LYS A 201 5.55 27.75 -19.42
C LYS A 201 5.25 27.10 -18.08
N THR A 202 3.98 26.91 -17.74
CA THR A 202 3.56 26.27 -16.48
C THR A 202 3.99 24.79 -16.42
N PRO A 203 4.25 24.24 -15.21
CA PRO A 203 4.49 22.81 -14.99
C PRO A 203 3.42 21.91 -15.61
N PRO A 204 3.74 20.73 -16.18
CA PRO A 204 2.73 19.83 -16.75
C PRO A 204 1.80 19.30 -15.66
N LEU A 205 0.55 19.03 -16.03
CA LEU A 205 -0.44 18.38 -15.16
C LEU A 205 -0.64 16.95 -15.65
N VAL A 206 -0.45 15.98 -14.76
CA VAL A 206 -0.48 14.54 -15.05
C VAL A 206 -1.16 13.82 -13.89
N TYR A 207 -2.01 12.83 -14.19
CA TYR A 207 -2.65 12.03 -13.15
C TYR A 207 -1.63 11.17 -12.40
N GLY A 208 -1.77 11.03 -11.08
CA GLY A 208 -0.88 10.22 -10.24
C GLY A 208 0.38 10.91 -9.73
N MET A 209 0.57 12.21 -10.00
CA MET A 209 1.63 13.00 -9.37
C MET A 209 1.41 13.17 -7.87
N ASP A 210 2.49 13.38 -7.11
CA ASP A 210 2.45 13.65 -5.67
C ASP A 210 1.55 14.86 -5.33
N GLU A 211 0.92 14.82 -4.14
CA GLU A 211 -0.03 15.84 -3.70
C GLU A 211 0.59 17.25 -3.63
N GLU A 212 1.82 17.39 -3.13
CA GLU A 212 2.50 18.68 -3.07
C GLU A 212 2.83 19.20 -4.48
N ALA A 213 3.27 18.31 -5.38
CA ALA A 213 3.56 18.64 -6.77
C ALA A 213 2.31 19.04 -7.56
N LEU A 214 1.18 18.37 -7.29
CA LEU A 214 -0.12 18.68 -7.89
C LEU A 214 -0.60 20.07 -7.49
N VAL A 215 -0.58 20.39 -6.19
CA VAL A 215 -0.99 21.69 -5.67
C VAL A 215 -0.18 22.81 -6.34
N HIS A 216 1.14 22.70 -6.34
CA HIS A 216 2.02 23.71 -6.93
C HIS A 216 1.76 23.88 -8.45
N SER A 217 1.54 22.77 -9.16
CA SER A 217 1.27 22.80 -10.61
C SER A 217 -0.10 23.40 -10.94
N LEU A 218 -1.13 23.11 -10.12
CA LEU A 218 -2.46 23.70 -10.26
C LEU A 218 -2.42 25.21 -10.02
N GLU A 219 -1.77 25.67 -8.94
CA GLU A 219 -1.61 27.10 -8.65
C GLU A 219 -0.98 27.84 -9.83
N ALA A 220 0.13 27.34 -10.36
CA ALA A 220 0.79 27.94 -11.52
C ALA A 220 -0.12 27.97 -12.77
N CYS A 221 -0.89 26.91 -13.02
CA CYS A 221 -1.81 26.85 -14.16
C CYS A 221 -2.99 27.82 -14.01
N PHE A 222 -3.54 27.97 -12.81
CA PHE A 222 -4.62 28.92 -12.53
C PHE A 222 -4.12 30.37 -12.59
N GLU A 223 -2.93 30.67 -12.05
CA GLU A 223 -2.31 32.00 -12.12
C GLU A 223 -2.05 32.44 -13.57
N GLN A 224 -1.59 31.52 -14.41
CA GLN A 224 -1.32 31.79 -15.83
C GLN A 224 -2.56 31.63 -16.73
N LYS A 225 -3.73 31.30 -16.16
CA LYS A 225 -5.01 31.12 -16.87
C LYS A 225 -4.95 30.10 -18.01
N GLU A 226 -4.23 29.00 -17.81
CA GLU A 226 -4.10 27.92 -18.79
C GLU A 226 -5.34 27.00 -18.83
N ASN A 227 -6.50 27.57 -19.17
CA ASN A 227 -7.80 26.87 -19.13
C ASN A 227 -7.84 25.60 -19.99
N GLU A 228 -7.19 25.60 -21.16
CA GLU A 228 -7.12 24.42 -22.03
C GLU A 228 -6.37 23.26 -21.37
N LYS A 229 -5.29 23.57 -20.64
CA LYS A 229 -4.49 22.58 -19.93
C LYS A 229 -5.22 22.01 -18.73
N LEU A 230 -5.87 22.87 -17.95
CA LEU A 230 -6.74 22.47 -16.84
C LEU A 230 -7.91 21.59 -17.33
N SER A 231 -8.51 21.95 -18.46
CA SER A 231 -9.60 21.16 -19.07
C SER A 231 -9.13 19.76 -19.49
N ARG A 232 -7.96 19.65 -20.14
CA ARG A 232 -7.37 18.35 -20.50
C ARG A 232 -7.07 17.49 -19.28
N PHE A 233 -6.56 18.11 -18.22
CA PHE A 233 -6.27 17.41 -16.98
C PHE A 233 -7.55 16.87 -16.32
N ILE A 234 -8.64 17.64 -16.29
CA ILE A 234 -9.95 17.15 -15.81
C ILE A 234 -10.39 15.90 -16.59
N PHE A 235 -10.27 15.91 -17.92
CA PHE A 235 -10.63 14.74 -18.73
C PHE A 235 -9.74 13.53 -18.45
N GLN A 236 -8.44 13.74 -18.20
CA GLN A 236 -7.53 12.68 -17.83
C GLN A 236 -7.91 12.06 -16.49
N VAL A 237 -8.12 12.88 -15.45
CA VAL A 237 -8.54 12.41 -14.12
C VAL A 237 -9.87 11.65 -14.19
N ALA A 238 -10.84 12.17 -14.96
CA ALA A 238 -12.14 11.51 -15.12
C ALA A 238 -12.06 10.16 -15.83
N ALA A 239 -11.08 9.95 -16.74
CA ALA A 239 -10.91 8.69 -17.44
C ALA A 239 -10.44 7.55 -16.51
N GLU A 240 -9.67 7.88 -15.47
CA GLU A 240 -9.13 6.92 -14.49
C GLU A 240 -10.15 6.47 -13.44
N PHE A 241 -11.34 7.09 -13.42
CA PHE A 241 -12.40 6.82 -12.45
C PHE A 241 -12.79 5.34 -12.33
N HIS A 242 -12.78 4.58 -13.43
CA HIS A 242 -13.16 3.16 -13.39
C HIS A 242 -12.16 2.29 -12.62
N ASP A 243 -10.88 2.70 -12.60
CA ASP A 243 -9.79 1.94 -11.99
C ASP A 243 -9.40 2.49 -10.61
N ASP A 244 -9.66 3.77 -10.34
CA ASP A 244 -9.30 4.45 -9.09
C ASP A 244 -10.43 5.34 -8.55
N ALA A 245 -10.97 4.95 -7.39
CA ALA A 245 -12.04 5.70 -6.72
C ALA A 245 -11.56 7.08 -6.21
N ASP A 246 -10.25 7.26 -5.99
CA ASP A 246 -9.68 8.53 -5.54
C ASP A 246 -9.65 9.60 -6.65
N ALA A 247 -9.89 9.21 -7.91
CA ALA A 247 -10.09 10.15 -9.02
C ALA A 247 -11.23 11.16 -8.73
N ILE A 248 -12.27 10.75 -7.99
CA ILE A 248 -13.37 11.64 -7.56
C ILE A 248 -12.84 12.73 -6.62
N ASN A 249 -11.96 12.37 -5.68
CA ASN A 249 -11.35 13.32 -4.76
C ASN A 249 -10.48 14.33 -5.53
N GLY A 250 -9.74 13.85 -6.54
CA GLY A 250 -8.97 14.70 -7.45
C GLY A 250 -9.83 15.70 -8.21
N LEU A 251 -10.93 15.26 -8.82
CA LEU A 251 -11.86 16.15 -9.53
C LEU A 251 -12.50 17.19 -8.61
N ALA A 252 -12.89 16.79 -7.39
CA ALA A 252 -13.42 17.70 -6.38
C ALA A 252 -12.39 18.74 -5.94
N GLY A 253 -11.13 18.34 -5.78
CA GLY A 253 -10.01 19.24 -5.51
C GLY A 253 -9.83 20.29 -6.60
N ILE A 254 -9.81 19.87 -7.88
CA ILE A 254 -9.70 20.80 -9.02
C ILE A 254 -10.86 21.79 -9.04
N GLY A 255 -12.09 21.34 -8.78
CA GLY A 255 -13.26 22.21 -8.68
C GLY A 255 -13.14 23.25 -7.57
N ALA A 256 -12.62 22.87 -6.40
CA ALA A 256 -12.39 23.79 -5.28
C ALA A 256 -11.31 24.85 -5.61
N TYR A 257 -10.25 24.48 -6.32
CA TYR A 257 -9.27 25.44 -6.83
C TYR A 257 -9.88 26.39 -7.87
N ALA A 258 -10.70 25.88 -8.80
CA ALA A 258 -11.36 26.71 -9.80
C ALA A 258 -12.27 27.78 -9.18
N LEU A 259 -13.00 27.43 -8.10
CA LEU A 259 -13.78 28.41 -7.33
C LEU A 259 -12.89 29.46 -6.66
N SER A 260 -11.77 29.03 -6.07
CA SER A 260 -10.84 29.91 -5.36
C SER A 260 -10.17 30.95 -6.28
N TYR A 261 -9.98 30.60 -7.56
CA TYR A 261 -9.45 31.51 -8.59
C TYR A 261 -10.55 32.18 -9.44
N CYS A 262 -11.82 32.06 -9.04
CA CYS A 262 -12.99 32.60 -9.76
C CYS A 262 -13.02 32.21 -11.25
N ASN A 263 -12.67 30.96 -11.56
CA ASN A 263 -12.61 30.44 -12.92
C ASN A 263 -13.81 29.53 -13.22
N ASP A 264 -14.95 30.16 -13.50
CA ASP A 264 -16.23 29.50 -13.72
C ASP A 264 -16.18 28.42 -14.80
N ALA A 265 -15.44 28.67 -15.89
CA ALA A 265 -15.35 27.74 -17.02
C ALA A 265 -14.69 26.40 -16.66
N ILE A 266 -13.71 26.41 -15.76
CA ILE A 266 -13.05 25.20 -15.28
C ILE A 266 -13.87 24.53 -14.18
N PHE A 267 -14.52 25.33 -13.34
CA PHE A 267 -15.44 24.81 -12.32
C PHE A 267 -16.60 24.03 -12.96
N GLU A 268 -17.24 24.58 -14.00
CA GLU A 268 -18.30 23.91 -14.76
C GLU A 268 -17.82 22.55 -15.30
N LYS A 269 -16.65 22.50 -15.93
CA LYS A 269 -16.09 21.25 -16.47
C LYS A 269 -15.78 20.22 -15.40
N ALA A 270 -15.22 20.64 -14.26
CA ALA A 270 -14.95 19.73 -13.14
C ALA A 270 -16.25 19.20 -12.54
N ALA A 271 -17.27 20.05 -12.41
CA ALA A 271 -18.58 19.65 -11.91
C ALA A 271 -19.31 18.69 -12.87
N ASP A 272 -19.24 18.92 -14.18
CA ASP A 272 -19.79 18.03 -15.20
C ASP A 272 -19.10 16.66 -15.16
N ALA A 273 -17.77 16.64 -15.07
CA ALA A 273 -17.00 15.39 -14.96
C ALA A 273 -17.35 14.60 -13.69
N LEU A 274 -17.44 15.28 -12.53
CA LEU A 274 -17.89 14.67 -11.28
C LEU A 274 -19.29 14.07 -11.42
N TYR A 275 -20.21 14.82 -12.04
CA TYR A 275 -21.57 14.34 -12.26
C TYR A 275 -21.60 13.09 -13.13
N ASP A 276 -20.82 13.05 -14.21
CA ASP A 276 -20.73 11.89 -15.10
C ASP A 276 -20.15 10.66 -14.39
N CYS A 277 -19.12 10.82 -13.54
CA CYS A 277 -18.61 9.74 -12.69
C CYS A 277 -19.69 9.22 -11.73
N TYR A 278 -20.42 10.11 -11.05
CA TYR A 278 -21.51 9.73 -10.15
C TYR A 278 -22.67 9.05 -10.90
N ALA A 279 -23.02 9.53 -12.09
CA ALA A 279 -24.04 8.93 -12.93
C ALA A 279 -23.63 7.53 -13.39
N ALA A 280 -22.34 7.29 -13.69
CA ALA A 280 -21.84 5.96 -14.02
C ALA A 280 -21.91 4.98 -12.83
N ILE A 281 -21.66 5.45 -11.60
CA ILE A 281 -21.87 4.64 -10.38
C ILE A 281 -23.35 4.25 -10.27
N ASP A 282 -24.25 5.18 -10.54
CA ASP A 282 -25.68 4.96 -10.45
C ASP A 282 -26.18 4.03 -11.57
N ASP A 283 -25.71 4.19 -12.81
CA ASP A 283 -26.01 3.31 -13.94
C ASP A 283 -25.49 1.89 -13.71
N SER A 284 -24.36 1.71 -13.02
CA SER A 284 -23.88 0.39 -12.58
C SER A 284 -24.79 -0.28 -11.54
N LYS A 285 -25.59 0.53 -10.81
CA LYS A 285 -26.63 0.06 -9.87
C LYS A 285 -28.03 0.02 -10.51
N ALA A 286 -28.22 0.69 -11.65
CA ALA A 286 -29.50 0.87 -12.32
C ALA A 286 -29.69 -0.12 -13.49
N ASP A 287 -29.68 -1.41 -13.14
CA ASP A 287 -30.63 -2.40 -13.72
C ASP A 287 -32.08 -2.12 -13.28
N SER A 288 -32.37 -0.94 -12.70
CA SER A 288 -33.71 -0.46 -12.41
C SER A 288 -33.85 1.05 -12.71
N ALA A 289 -34.28 1.31 -13.95
CA ALA A 289 -35.09 2.44 -14.44
C ALA A 289 -34.80 3.89 -13.97
N SER A 290 -34.32 4.69 -14.93
CA SER A 290 -34.93 5.93 -15.48
C SER A 290 -33.99 7.15 -15.58
N LYS A 291 -34.01 7.80 -16.76
CA LYS A 291 -33.10 8.87 -17.22
C LYS A 291 -33.73 10.28 -17.13
N LYS A 292 -32.99 11.22 -16.50
CA LYS A 292 -32.73 12.68 -16.75
C LYS A 292 -33.92 13.68 -16.92
N PRO A 293 -33.73 15.04 -16.81
CA PRO A 293 -32.49 15.85 -16.69
C PRO A 293 -32.47 17.04 -15.66
N SER A 294 -31.29 17.70 -15.55
CA SER A 294 -31.03 19.12 -15.20
C SER A 294 -30.43 19.48 -13.80
N CYS A 295 -29.14 19.17 -13.54
CA CYS A 295 -28.39 19.68 -12.38
C CYS A 295 -27.36 20.80 -12.69
N GLY A 296 -26.91 20.96 -13.94
CA GLY A 296 -25.92 22.00 -14.32
C GLY A 296 -26.35 23.43 -13.98
N GLY A 297 -27.66 23.72 -14.00
CA GLY A 297 -28.20 25.03 -13.61
C GLY A 297 -28.21 25.31 -12.10
N CYS A 298 -28.11 24.27 -11.26
CA CYS A 298 -28.18 24.42 -9.80
C CYS A 298 -26.79 24.68 -9.19
N LEU A 299 -25.75 24.03 -9.72
CA LEU A 299 -24.34 24.27 -9.35
C LEU A 299 -23.87 25.68 -9.76
N LEU A 300 -24.32 26.20 -10.91
CA LEU A 300 -24.04 27.59 -11.33
C LEU A 300 -24.62 28.64 -10.37
N ARG A 301 -25.74 28.31 -9.72
CA ARG A 301 -26.41 29.21 -8.77
C ARG A 301 -25.65 29.30 -7.45
N ILE A 302 -25.04 28.17 -7.03
CA ILE A 302 -24.24 28.07 -5.81
C ILE A 302 -22.91 28.83 -5.97
N GLY A 303 -22.24 28.67 -7.12
CA GLY A 303 -21.04 29.46 -7.46
C GLY A 303 -21.30 30.97 -7.45
N ARG A 304 -22.45 31.42 -7.98
CA ARG A 304 -22.86 32.83 -7.91
C ARG A 304 -23.18 33.32 -6.50
N THR A 305 -23.79 32.50 -5.65
CA THR A 305 -24.03 32.88 -4.23
C THR A 305 -22.75 32.91 -3.41
N ALA A 306 -21.77 32.05 -3.70
CA ALA A 306 -20.44 32.11 -3.08
C ALA A 306 -19.64 33.34 -3.57
N GLY A 307 -19.71 33.67 -4.86
CA GLY A 307 -19.13 34.90 -5.43
C GLY A 307 -19.80 36.20 -4.97
N SER A 308 -21.01 36.13 -4.40
CA SER A 308 -21.72 37.30 -3.83
C SER A 308 -21.18 37.72 -2.45
N HIS A 309 -20.21 37.00 -1.87
CA HIS A 309 -19.47 37.41 -0.68
C HIS A 309 -18.33 38.40 -0.98
N GLU A 310 -18.53 39.28 -1.96
CA GLU A 310 -17.58 40.29 -2.46
C GLU A 310 -17.37 41.49 -1.48
N LYS A 311 -17.47 41.26 -0.17
CA LYS A 311 -17.16 42.25 0.87
C LYS A 311 -16.41 41.62 2.05
N MET A 312 -15.28 40.98 1.80
CA MET A 312 -14.29 40.75 2.85
C MET A 312 -12.94 41.28 2.40
N GLY A 313 -12.42 42.23 3.17
CA GLY A 313 -11.18 42.95 2.89
C GLY A 313 -9.93 42.06 2.94
N PRO A 314 -8.75 42.64 2.64
CA PRO A 314 -7.53 41.91 2.27
C PRO A 314 -6.88 41.03 3.35
N ASN A 315 -7.52 40.81 4.52
CA ASN A 315 -7.01 40.07 5.66
C ASN A 315 -7.91 38.89 6.10
N CYS A 316 -8.61 38.24 5.18
CA CYS A 316 -9.44 37.07 5.52
C CYS A 316 -8.57 35.79 5.65
N PRO A 317 -8.60 35.06 6.78
CA PRO A 317 -7.75 33.90 7.05
C PRO A 317 -8.16 32.61 6.32
N LEU A 318 -9.10 32.67 5.38
CA LEU A 318 -9.63 31.51 4.63
C LEU A 318 -8.86 31.19 3.34
N ARG A 319 -7.57 31.51 3.28
CA ARG A 319 -6.72 31.24 2.10
C ARG A 319 -6.19 29.81 2.02
N GLN A 320 -6.67 28.90 2.87
CA GLN A 320 -6.42 27.47 2.72
C GLN A 320 -7.69 26.79 2.20
N PRO A 321 -7.74 26.41 0.91
CA PRO A 321 -8.83 25.64 0.35
C PRO A 321 -8.65 24.15 0.66
N SER A 322 -8.23 23.78 1.87
CA SER A 322 -8.08 22.39 2.25
C SER A 322 -9.38 21.91 2.92
N ILE A 323 -10.00 20.92 2.27
CA ILE A 323 -11.00 19.98 2.83
C ILE A 323 -12.43 20.53 2.99
N SER A 324 -12.66 21.75 3.50
CA SER A 324 -14.04 22.22 3.77
C SER A 324 -14.91 22.44 2.51
N ILE A 325 -14.33 22.90 1.40
CA ILE A 325 -15.07 23.14 0.15
C ILE A 325 -15.35 21.83 -0.59
N SER A 326 -14.39 20.89 -0.56
CA SER A 326 -14.57 19.55 -1.15
C SER A 326 -15.68 18.76 -0.44
N PHE A 327 -15.76 18.88 0.89
CA PHE A 327 -16.82 18.28 1.71
C PHE A 327 -18.20 18.90 1.42
N ALA A 328 -18.27 20.23 1.26
CA ALA A 328 -19.51 20.92 0.92
C ALA A 328 -20.01 20.58 -0.51
N LEU A 329 -19.09 20.38 -1.47
CA LEU A 329 -19.43 19.95 -2.83
C LEU A 329 -19.97 18.51 -2.83
N HIS A 330 -19.31 17.60 -2.09
CA HIS A 330 -19.76 16.20 -1.95
C HIS A 330 -21.14 16.10 -1.29
N ILE A 331 -21.39 16.84 -0.22
CA ILE A 331 -22.68 16.84 0.49
C ILE A 331 -23.79 17.38 -0.41
N CYS A 332 -23.56 18.50 -1.12
CA CYS A 332 -24.61 19.10 -1.95
C CYS A 332 -24.98 18.28 -3.19
N ILE A 333 -24.05 17.51 -3.77
CA ILE A 333 -24.36 16.58 -4.87
C ILE A 333 -25.24 15.43 -4.36
N LEU A 334 -25.01 14.95 -3.14
CA LEU A 334 -25.83 13.91 -2.50
C LEU A 334 -27.21 14.42 -2.06
N ASP A 335 -27.33 15.67 -1.63
CA ASP A 335 -28.57 16.24 -1.07
C ASP A 335 -29.64 16.56 -2.14
N THR A 336 -29.26 16.64 -3.42
CA THR A 336 -30.23 16.78 -4.53
C THR A 336 -31.01 15.49 -4.86
N ARG A 337 -30.81 14.40 -4.10
CA ARG A 337 -31.49 13.12 -4.26
C ARG A 337 -32.57 12.81 -3.21
N LEU A 338 -32.88 13.73 -2.27
CA LEU A 338 -33.97 13.53 -1.33
C LEU A 338 -35.24 14.27 -1.80
N PRO A 339 -36.33 13.56 -2.11
CA PRO A 339 -37.62 14.23 -2.28
C PRO A 339 -38.10 14.75 -0.92
N GLY A 340 -38.22 16.06 -0.81
CA GLY A 340 -38.90 16.80 0.24
C GLY A 340 -39.61 18.01 -0.35
#